data_AF-U6DYV7-F1
#
_entry.id   AF-U6DYV7-F1
#
_cell.length_a   1.000
_cell.length_b   1.000
_cell.length_c   1.000
_cell.angle_alpha   90.00
_cell.angle_beta   90.00
_cell.angle_gamma   90.00
#
_symmetry.space_group_name_H-M   'P 1'
#
loop_
_entity.id
_entity.type
_entity.pdbx_description
1 polymer ?
#
loop_
_entity_poly.entity_id
_entity_poly.type
_entity_poly.pdbx_seq_one_letter_code
_entity_poly.pdbx_strand_id
1 'polypeptide(L)' 'KASHSFLRGLFGGNTKIEEACEMYTRAANMFKMAKNWSAAGNAFCQAAKLHMQLQSKHDSATSFVDAGNAYKKADPQ' A
#
# COMPACT_ATOMS: atom_id res chain seq x y z
N LYS A 1 1.76 16.13 37.49
CA LYS A 1 1.07 16.12 36.18
C LYS A 1 2.11 16.24 35.08
N ALA A 2 2.55 15.11 34.52
CA ALA A 2 3.40 14.97 33.33
C ALA A 2 3.52 13.45 33.01
N SER A 3 2.41 12.71 32.91
CA SER A 3 1.71 12.41 31.66
C SER A 3 2.65 12.03 30.50
N HIS A 4 2.77 10.71 30.30
CA HIS A 4 2.80 10.03 29.00
C HIS A 4 3.56 10.75 27.87
N SER A 5 4.77 10.30 27.51
CA SER A 5 5.16 10.25 26.08
C SER A 5 6.53 9.64 25.74
N PHE A 6 7.40 9.28 26.69
CA PHE A 6 8.77 8.89 26.29
C PHE A 6 8.90 7.46 25.72
N LEU A 7 7.98 6.54 26.01
CA LEU A 7 8.05 5.15 25.53
C LEU A 7 7.05 4.79 24.42
N ARG A 8 6.36 5.79 23.82
CA ARG A 8 5.40 5.56 22.72
C ARG A 8 6.08 5.39 21.34
N GLY A 9 7.39 5.56 21.25
CA GLY A 9 8.13 5.69 19.99
C GLY A 9 8.68 4.42 19.37
N LEU A 10 8.70 3.27 20.07
CA LEU A 10 9.51 2.12 19.61
C LEU A 10 8.70 0.94 19.04
N PHE A 11 7.39 0.84 19.29
CA PHE A 11 6.60 -0.34 18.89
C PHE A 11 5.19 -0.05 18.34
N GLY A 12 4.87 1.21 18.02
CA GLY A 12 3.56 1.61 17.49
C GLY A 12 3.49 1.83 15.98
N GLY A 13 4.53 1.44 15.23
CA GLY A 13 4.65 1.72 13.79
C GLY A 13 3.87 0.77 12.89
N ASN A 14 3.85 -0.53 13.21
CA ASN A 14 3.30 -1.55 12.31
C ASN A 14 1.79 -1.41 12.07
N THR A 15 1.00 -1.13 13.10
CA THR A 15 -0.47 -1.04 12.96
C THR A 15 -0.89 0.08 12.00
N LYS A 16 -0.17 1.20 12.01
CA LYS A 16 -0.43 2.32 11.08
C LYS A 16 -0.05 1.97 9.63
N ILE A 17 1.00 1.18 9.46
CA ILE A 17 1.46 0.73 8.15
C ILE A 17 0.48 -0.33 7.60
N GLU A 18 -0.03 -1.23 8.45
CA GLU A 18 -1.10 -2.18 8.10
C GLU A 18 -2.37 -1.45 7.64
N GLU A 19 -2.89 -0.51 8.44
CA GLU A 19 -4.07 0.30 8.05
C GLU A 19 -3.84 1.08 6.75
N ALA A 20 -2.67 1.71 6.61
CA ALA A 20 -2.32 2.41 5.37
C ALA A 20 -2.32 1.45 4.19
N CYS A 21 -1.76 0.25 4.36
CA CYS A 21 -1.67 -0.74 3.31
C CYS A 21 -3.06 -1.21 2.85
N GLU A 22 -3.95 -1.52 3.79
CA GLU A 22 -5.34 -1.86 3.50
C GLU A 22 -6.08 -0.72 2.79
N MET A 23 -5.87 0.53 3.22
CA MET A 23 -6.45 1.71 2.57
C MET A 23 -5.97 1.86 1.12
N TYR A 24 -4.67 1.71 0.87
CA TYR A 24 -4.12 1.79 -0.50
C TYR A 24 -4.64 0.65 -1.38
N THR A 25 -4.72 -0.57 -0.87
CA THR A 25 -5.28 -1.73 -1.60
C THR A 25 -6.76 -1.50 -1.93
N ARG A 26 -7.54 -0.96 -1.00
CA ARG A 26 -8.94 -0.59 -1.25
C ARG A 26 -9.03 0.49 -2.33
N ALA A 27 -8.23 1.56 -2.22
CA ALA A 27 -8.19 2.62 -3.22
C ALA A 27 -7.81 2.09 -4.60
N ALA A 28 -6.81 1.20 -4.67
CA ALA A 28 -6.37 0.58 -5.92
C ALA A 28 -7.49 -0.23 -6.59
N ASN A 29 -8.29 -0.98 -5.81
CA ASN A 29 -9.47 -1.67 -6.32
C ASN A 29 -10.55 -0.70 -6.81
N MET A 30 -10.78 0.42 -6.13
CA MET A 30 -11.71 1.46 -6.61
C MET A 30 -11.22 2.09 -7.92
N PHE A 31 -9.93 2.35 -8.06
CA PHE A 31 -9.34 2.84 -9.32
C PHE A 31 -9.46 1.82 -10.45
N LYS A 32 -9.32 0.52 -10.17
CA LYS A 32 -9.60 -0.56 -11.14
C LYS A 32 -11.05 -0.52 -11.62
N MET A 33 -12.02 -0.32 -10.71
CA MET A 33 -13.44 -0.17 -11.09
C MET A 33 -13.68 1.07 -11.94
N ALA A 34 -13.01 2.18 -11.62
CA ALA A 34 -13.04 3.41 -12.41
C ALA A 34 -12.31 3.32 -13.76
N LYS A 35 -11.75 2.15 -14.12
CA LYS A 35 -10.87 1.94 -15.29
C LYS A 35 -9.65 2.87 -15.32
N ASN A 36 -9.29 3.46 -14.18
CA ASN A 36 -8.11 4.31 -14.05
C ASN A 36 -6.92 3.44 -13.64
N TRP A 37 -6.39 2.73 -14.63
CA TRP A 37 -5.33 1.75 -14.44
C TRP A 37 -4.00 2.41 -13.99
N SER A 38 -3.71 3.63 -14.44
CA SER A 38 -2.52 4.39 -13.99
C SER A 38 -2.59 4.72 -12.49
N ALA A 39 -3.73 5.21 -12.01
CA ALA A 39 -3.92 5.50 -10.59
C ALA A 39 -3.95 4.22 -9.74
N ALA A 40 -4.57 3.15 -10.25
CA ALA A 40 -4.57 1.84 -9.59
C ALA A 40 -3.15 1.31 -9.40
N GLY A 41 -2.31 1.37 -10.44
CA GLY A 41 -0.90 0.97 -10.36
C GLY A 41 -0.12 1.77 -9.33
N ASN A 42 -0.36 3.08 -9.25
CA ASN A 42 0.29 3.94 -8.25
C ASN A 42 -0.11 3.58 -6.83
N ALA A 43 -1.40 3.32 -6.59
CA ALA A 43 -1.92 2.90 -5.29
C ALA A 43 -1.36 1.52 -4.87
N PHE A 44 -1.31 0.55 -5.78
CA PHE A 44 -0.67 -0.75 -5.51
C PHE A 44 0.83 -0.62 -5.23
N CYS A 45 1.56 0.25 -5.92
CA CYS A 45 2.96 0.53 -5.63
C CYS A 45 3.15 1.09 -4.22
N GLN A 46 2.24 1.94 -3.73
CA GLN A 46 2.31 2.45 -2.35
C GLN A 46 1.98 1.35 -1.33
N ALA A 47 0.94 0.55 -1.57
CA ALA A 47 0.64 -0.63 -0.74
C ALA A 47 1.84 -1.60 -0.68
N ALA A 48 2.46 -1.90 -1.81
CA ALA A 48 3.60 -2.80 -1.89
C ALA A 48 4.80 -2.31 -1.07
N LYS A 49 5.06 -0.99 -1.07
CA LYS A 49 6.12 -0.37 -0.25
C LYS A 49 5.84 -0.51 1.24
N LEU A 50 4.58 -0.36 1.65
CA LEU A 50 4.16 -0.54 3.04
C LEU A 50 4.25 -2.01 3.46
N HIS A 51 3.84 -2.95 2.61
CA HIS A 51 4.04 -4.39 2.83
C HIS A 51 5.52 -4.75 3.00
N MET A 52 6.43 -4.08 2.29
CA MET A 52 7.89 -4.24 2.48
C MET A 52 8.34 -3.79 3.88
N GLN A 53 7.76 -2.70 4.41
CA GLN A 53 8.06 -2.23 5.77
C GLN A 53 7.51 -3.17 6.84
N LEU A 54 6.38 -3.82 6.58
CA LEU A 54 5.80 -4.86 7.44
C LEU A 54 6.53 -6.20 7.38
N GLN A 55 7.63 -6.29 6.61
CA GLN A 55 8.33 -7.54 6.28
C GLN A 55 7.47 -8.60 5.56
N SER A 56 6.27 -8.24 5.09
CA SER A 56 5.39 -9.06 4.24
C SER A 56 5.88 -9.06 2.78
N LYS A 57 7.02 -9.71 2.54
CA LYS A 57 7.63 -9.80 1.21
C LYS A 57 6.72 -10.44 0.17
N HIS A 58 5.91 -11.43 0.58
CA HIS A 58 4.97 -12.12 -0.29
C HIS A 58 3.88 -11.17 -0.80
N ASP A 59 3.21 -10.45 0.11
CA ASP A 59 2.15 -9.50 -0.25
C ASP A 59 2.67 -8.31 -1.06
N SER A 60 3.89 -7.84 -0.73
CA SER A 60 4.58 -6.80 -1.50
C SER A 60 4.83 -7.23 -2.94
N ALA A 61 5.33 -8.46 -3.16
CA ALA A 61 5.57 -8.99 -4.49
C ALA A 61 4.27 -9.07 -5.32
N THR A 62 3.19 -9.62 -4.74
CA THR A 62 1.88 -9.68 -5.38
C THR A 62 1.37 -8.28 -5.76
N SER A 63 1.48 -7.32 -4.84
CA SER A 63 1.05 -5.94 -5.07
C SER A 63 1.85 -5.25 -6.18
N PHE A 64 3.17 -5.50 -6.27
CA PHE A 64 3.99 -4.98 -7.37
C PHE A 64 3.64 -5.61 -8.73
N VAL A 65 3.32 -6.90 -8.75
CA VAL A 65 2.86 -7.57 -9.98
C VAL A 65 1.52 -6.99 -10.44
N ASP A 66 0.58 -6.80 -9.52
CA ASP A 66 -0.71 -6.17 -9.81
C ASP A 66 -0.55 -4.72 -10.28
N ALA A 67 0.38 -3.96 -9.68
CA ALA A 67 0.73 -2.61 -10.14
C ALA A 67 1.27 -2.62 -11.57
N GLY A 68 2.22 -3.51 -11.88
CA GLY A 68 2.80 -3.67 -13.20
C GLY A 68 1.76 -4.06 -14.26
N ASN A 69 0.86 -4.99 -13.90
CA ASN A 69 -0.26 -5.38 -14.76
C ASN A 69 -1.24 -4.22 -14.99
N ALA A 70 -1.51 -3.40 -13.97
CA ALA A 70 -2.33 -2.21 -14.10
C ALA A 70 -1.67 -1.20 -15.04
N TYR A 71 -0.38 -0.87 -14.88
CA TYR A 71 0.31 0.04 -15.79
C TYR A 71 0.34 -0.45 -17.24
N LYS A 72 0.59 -1.74 -17.46
CA LYS A 72 0.54 -2.33 -18.81
C LYS A 72 -0.85 -2.22 -19.45
N LYS A 73 -1.91 -2.23 -18.63
CA LYS A 73 -3.29 -2.06 -19.09
C LYS A 73 -3.68 -0.58 -19.24
N ALA A 74 -2.98 0.31 -18.54
CA ALA A 74 -3.18 1.75 -18.61
C ALA A 74 -2.61 2.35 -19.89
N ASP A 75 -1.48 1.80 -20.35
CA ASP A 75 -0.80 2.20 -21.58
C ASP A 75 -0.81 1.03 -22.57
N PRO A 76 -1.94 0.78 -23.26
CA PRO A 76 -2.00 -0.16 -24.36
C PRO A 76 -1.41 0.52 -25.61
N GLN A 77 -0.09 0.47 -25.75
CA GLN A 77 0.54 0.60 -27.08
C GLN A 77 0.56 -0.76 -27.79
#